data_AF-A0A1C0Z4D4-F1
#
_entry.id   AF-A0A1C0Z4D4-F1
#
_cell.length_a   1.000
_cell.length_b   1.000
_cell.length_c   1.000
_cell.angle_alpha   90.00
_cell.angle_beta   90.00
_cell.angle_gamma   90.00
#
_symmetry.space_group_name_H-M   'P 1'
#
loop_
_entity.id
_entity.type
_entity.pdbx_description
1 polymer ?
#
loop_
_entity_poly.entity_id
_entity_poly.type
_entity_poly.pdbx_seq_one_letter_code
_entity_poly.pdbx_strand_id
1 'polypeptide(L)'
;MNQKLPWYLKKTSVYIFCILMPPIGYLILLINLNKFEYKERIEYLSIATIMTAIWLLKFLPETLNNIVWILIITFLIGSTIIGYFKKKK
;
A
#
# COMPACT_ATOMS: atom_id res chain seq x y z
N MET A 1 18.77 10.80 14.54
CA MET A 1 19.45 9.81 13.67
C MET A 1 18.94 9.99 12.24
N ASN A 2 19.77 10.57 11.37
CA ASN A 2 19.38 10.94 10.00
C ASN A 2 19.59 9.74 9.05
N GLN A 3 18.89 8.64 9.30
CA GLN A 3 18.84 7.55 8.32
C GLN A 3 17.85 7.99 7.24
N LYS A 4 18.35 8.29 6.03
CA LYS A 4 17.52 8.68 4.89
C LYS A 4 16.50 7.56 4.64
N LEU A 5 15.27 7.71 5.12
CA LEU A 5 14.20 6.77 4.82
C LEU A 5 14.09 6.64 3.29
N PRO A 6 13.96 5.40 2.77
CA PRO A 6 13.81 5.20 1.34
C PRO A 6 12.56 5.93 0.85
N TRP A 7 12.58 6.37 -0.41
CA TRP A 7 11.60 7.30 -0.96
C TRP A 7 10.14 6.85 -0.77
N TYR A 8 9.87 5.54 -0.77
CA TYR A 8 8.55 4.96 -0.57
C TYR A 8 8.04 5.01 0.89
N LEU A 9 8.92 5.24 1.88
CA LEU A 9 8.56 5.38 3.31
C LEU A 9 8.49 6.83 3.78
N LYS A 10 8.66 7.80 2.89
CA LYS A 10 8.42 9.21 3.23
C LYS A 10 6.94 9.42 3.55
N LYS A 11 6.64 10.29 4.51
CA LYS A 11 5.28 10.63 4.94
C LYS A 11 4.31 10.86 3.77
N THR A 12 4.73 11.70 2.82
CA THR A 12 3.94 12.03 1.62
C THR A 12 3.69 10.81 0.74
N SER A 13 4.70 9.97 0.52
CA SER A 13 4.57 8.75 -0.31
C SER A 13 3.63 7.74 0.33
N VAL A 14 3.75 7.53 1.65
CA VAL A 14 2.89 6.60 2.41
C VAL A 14 1.43 7.04 2.34
N TYR A 15 1.17 8.34 2.47
CA TYR A 15 -0.17 8.90 2.30
C TYR A 15 -0.73 8.68 0.88
N ILE A 16 0.09 8.92 -0.14
CA ILE A 16 -0.28 8.67 -1.54
C ILE A 16 -0.65 7.20 -1.75
N PHE A 17 0.14 6.27 -1.20
CA PHE A 17 -0.17 4.84 -1.29
C PHE A 17 -1.46 4.47 -0.54
N CYS A 18 -1.70 5.04 0.64
CA CYS A 18 -2.95 4.81 1.39
C CYS A 18 -4.19 5.37 0.70
N ILE A 19 -4.06 6.45 -0.07
CA ILE A 19 -5.19 7.04 -0.81
C ILE A 19 -5.44 6.31 -2.12
N LEU A 20 -4.39 6.05 -2.91
CA LEU A 20 -4.51 5.43 -4.23
C LEU A 20 -4.81 3.93 -4.15
N MET A 21 -4.09 3.20 -3.31
CA MET A 21 -4.28 1.77 -3.14
C MET A 21 -4.31 1.47 -1.64
N PRO A 22 -5.44 1.76 -0.96
CA PRO A 22 -5.59 1.56 0.48
C PRO A 22 -5.06 0.20 0.98
N PRO A 23 -5.40 -0.95 0.36
CA PRO A 23 -4.89 -2.24 0.82
C PRO A 23 -3.36 -2.39 0.65
N ILE A 24 -2.77 -1.86 -0.42
CA ILE A 24 -1.31 -1.92 -0.64
C ILE A 24 -0.59 -0.98 0.31
N GLY A 25 -1.10 0.24 0.48
CA GLY A 25 -0.57 1.23 1.43
C GLY A 25 -0.56 0.68 2.85
N TYR A 26 -1.65 0.02 3.25
CA TYR A 26 -1.77 -0.66 4.54
C TYR A 26 -0.73 -1.77 4.72
N LEU A 27 -0.53 -2.61 3.70
CA LEU A 27 0.46 -3.70 3.70
C LEU A 27 1.91 -3.17 3.79
N ILE A 28 2.24 -2.14 3.02
CA ILE A 28 3.56 -1.50 3.03
C ILE A 28 3.85 -0.91 4.41
N LEU A 29 2.85 -0.26 5.02
CA LEU A 29 2.93 0.25 6.39
C LEU A 29 3.20 -0.87 7.37
N LEU A 30 2.36 -1.90 7.39
CA LEU A 30 2.47 -3.06 8.30
C LEU A 30 3.85 -3.72 8.26
N ILE A 31 4.41 -3.92 7.06
CA ILE A 31 5.73 -4.55 6.91
C ILE A 31 6.85 -3.62 7.41
N ASN A 32 6.70 -2.30 7.25
CA ASN A 32 7.73 -1.32 7.60
C ASN A 32 7.48 -0.59 8.93
N LEU A 33 6.54 -1.09 9.75
CA LEU A 33 6.09 -0.46 10.99
C LEU A 33 7.21 -0.23 12.01
N ASN A 34 8.25 -1.07 11.99
CA ASN A 34 9.43 -0.95 12.85
C ASN A 34 10.37 0.21 12.47
N LYS A 35 10.14 0.86 11.31
CA LYS A 35 10.95 1.99 10.83
C LYS A 35 10.39 3.36 11.20
N PHE A 36 9.20 3.41 11.78
CA PHE A 36 8.50 4.63 12.18
C PHE A 36 8.50 4.79 13.70
N GLU A 37 8.43 6.04 14.18
CA GLU A 37 8.23 6.30 15.60
C GLU A 37 6.83 5.85 16.05
N TYR A 38 6.67 5.48 17.32
CA TYR A 38 5.42 4.93 17.85
C TYR A 38 4.20 5.82 17.58
N LYS A 39 4.36 7.15 17.73
CA LYS A 39 3.29 8.12 17.48
C LYS A 39 2.88 8.16 16.00
N GLU A 40 3.86 8.20 15.10
CA GLU A 40 3.62 8.21 13.66
C GLU A 40 3.01 6.90 13.18
N ARG A 41 3.46 5.78 13.75
CA ARG A 41 2.92 4.45 13.47
C ARG A 41 1.42 4.38 13.77
N ILE A 42 0.97 4.87 14.92
CA ILE A 42 -0.46 4.87 15.27
C ILE A 42 -1.25 5.77 14.32
N GLU A 43 -0.73 6.96 14.02
CA GLU A 43 -1.37 7.90 13.10
C GLU A 43 -1.57 7.27 11.71
N TYR A 44 -0.49 6.73 11.13
CA TYR A 44 -0.54 6.08 9.81
C TYR A 44 -1.42 4.84 9.79
N LEU A 45 -1.38 4.01 10.83
CA LEU A 45 -2.24 2.82 10.88
C LEU A 45 -3.72 3.21 10.92
N SER A 46 -4.05 4.26 11.67
CA SER A 46 -5.42 4.77 11.79
C SER A 46 -5.94 5.28 10.45
N ILE A 47 -5.16 6.13 9.77
CA ILE A 47 -5.50 6.65 8.44
C ILE A 47 -5.65 5.52 7.43
N ALA A 48 -4.69 4.59 7.41
CA ALA A 48 -4.72 3.47 6.48
C ALA A 48 -5.92 2.56 6.74
N THR A 49 -6.29 2.31 8.01
CA THR A 49 -7.47 1.52 8.38
C THR A 49 -8.75 2.22 7.94
N ILE A 50 -8.88 3.52 8.21
CA ILE A 50 -10.04 4.32 7.81
C ILE A 50 -10.19 4.33 6.28
N MET A 51 -9.11 4.60 5.55
CA MET A 51 -9.14 4.60 4.08
C MET A 51 -9.47 3.23 3.51
N THR A 52 -8.93 2.17 4.10
CA THR A 52 -9.24 0.79 3.68
C THR A 52 -10.70 0.46 3.97
N ALA A 53 -11.24 0.86 5.12
CA ALA A 53 -12.65 0.68 5.46
C ALA A 53 -13.56 1.45 4.52
N ILE A 54 -13.30 2.74 4.26
CA ILE A 54 -14.05 3.57 3.31
C ILE A 54 -14.08 2.92 1.92
N TRP A 55 -12.92 2.41 1.48
CA TRP A 55 -12.82 1.70 0.21
C TRP A 55 -13.59 0.38 0.20
N LEU A 56 -13.49 -0.42 1.27
CA LEU A 56 -14.17 -1.71 1.40
C LEU A 56 -15.70 -1.55 1.48
N LEU A 57 -16.17 -0.46 2.09
CA LEU A 57 -17.59 -0.07 2.10
C LEU A 57 -18.10 0.38 0.73
N LYS A 58 -17.26 0.34 -0.33
CA LYS A 58 -17.55 0.85 -1.68
C LYS A 58 -18.04 2.31 -1.65
N PHE A 59 -17.59 3.09 -0.68
CA PHE A 59 -17.98 4.50 -0.59
C PHE A 59 -17.39 5.33 -1.76
N LEU A 60 -16.28 4.86 -2.35
CA LEU A 60 -15.72 5.45 -3.55
C LEU A 60 -16.53 5.04 -4.80
N PRO A 61 -16.67 5.94 -5.79
CA PRO A 61 -17.34 5.63 -7.05
C PRO A 61 -16.76 4.36 -7.69
N GLU A 62 -17.64 3.52 -8.26
CA GLU A 62 -17.27 2.18 -8.78
C GLU A 62 -16.12 2.22 -9.79
N THR A 63 -16.01 3.31 -10.55
CA THR A 63 -14.91 3.53 -11.50
C THR A 63 -13.54 3.53 -10.82
N LEU A 64 -13.39 4.23 -9.69
CA LEU A 64 -12.13 4.26 -8.94
C LEU A 64 -11.84 2.91 -8.28
N ASN A 65 -12.87 2.25 -7.75
CA ASN A 65 -12.72 0.93 -7.15
C ASN A 65 -12.20 -0.09 -8.18
N ASN A 66 -12.80 -0.11 -9.38
CA ASN A 66 -12.38 -1.01 -10.46
C ASN A 66 -10.93 -0.76 -10.91
N ILE A 67 -10.50 0.51 -11.00
CA ILE A 67 -9.12 0.85 -11.34
C ILE A 67 -8.14 0.27 -10.30
N VAL A 68 -8.46 0.40 -9.01
CA VAL A 68 -7.63 -0.15 -7.93
C VAL A 68 -7.54 -1.68 -8.05
N TRP A 69 -8.67 -2.37 -8.26
CA TRP A 69 -8.67 -3.83 -8.46
C TRP A 69 -7.85 -4.26 -9.67
N ILE A 70 -7.97 -3.57 -10.80
CA ILE A 70 -7.21 -3.87 -12.04
C ILE A 70 -5.71 -3.74 -11.78
N LEU A 71 -5.27 -2.71 -11.07
CA LEU A 71 -3.86 -2.53 -10.70
C LEU A 71 -3.35 -3.66 -9.80
N ILE A 72 -4.12 -4.08 -8.81
CA ILE A 72 -3.78 -5.18 -7.91
C ILE A 72 -3.63 -6.48 -8.69
N ILE A 73 -4.61 -6.80 -9.55
CA ILE A 73 -4.62 -8.01 -10.36
C ILE A 73 -3.43 -8.02 -11.33
N THR A 74 -3.16 -6.90 -12.01
CA THR A 74 -2.01 -6.77 -12.93
C THR A 74 -0.69 -6.99 -12.21
N PHE A 75 -0.54 -6.42 -11.01
CA PHE A 75 0.68 -6.61 -10.20
C PHE A 75 0.86 -8.07 -9.77
N LEU A 76 -0.21 -8.73 -9.31
CA LEU A 76 -0.17 -10.14 -8.94
C LEU A 76 0.20 -11.04 -10.12
N ILE A 77 -0.44 -10.83 -11.28
CA ILE A 77 -0.14 -11.58 -12.50
C ILE A 77 1.32 -11.37 -12.91
N GLY A 78 1.79 -10.12 -12.95
CA GLY A 78 3.19 -9.80 -13.24
C GLY A 78 4.16 -10.53 -12.29
N SER A 79 3.88 -10.51 -10.99
CA SER A 79 4.73 -11.18 -9.99
C SER A 79 4.80 -12.70 -10.17
N THR A 80 3.67 -13.34 -10.52
CA THR A 80 3.62 -14.79 -10.75
C THR A 80 4.36 -15.18 -12.03
N ILE A 81 4.24 -14.40 -13.11
CA ILE A 81 4.96 -14.61 -14.37
C ILE A 81 6.48 -14.50 -14.16
N ILE A 82 6.94 -13.47 -13.45
CA ILE A 82 8.37 -13.28 -13.14
C ILE A 82 8.90 -14.45 -12.30
N GLY A 83 8.12 -14.90 -11.30
CA GLY A 83 8.46 -16.07 -10.50
C GLY A 83 8.56 -17.35 -11.34
N TYR A 84 7.64 -17.53 -12.30
CA TYR A 84 7.65 -18.66 -13.23
C TYR A 84 8.88 -18.66 -14.14
N PHE A 85 9.24 -17.50 -14.69
CA PHE A 85 10.46 -17.33 -15.50
C PHE A 85 11.74 -17.59 -14.69
N LYS A 86 11.79 -17.13 -13.44
CA LYS A 86 12.94 -17.35 -12.56
C LYS A 86 13.11 -18.81 -12.14
N LYS A 87 12.02 -19.59 -12.08
CA LYS A 87 12.05 -21.03 -11.75
C LYS A 87 12.45 -21.91 -12.95
N LYS A 88 12.31 -21.41 -14.18
CA LYS A 88 12.62 -22.15 -15.42
C LYS A 88 14.08 -21.97 -15.89
N LYS A 89 14.84 -21.04 -15.30
CA LYS A 89 16.25 -20.78 -15.59
C LYS A 89 17.12 -21.37 -14.49
#